data_AF-A0A2P6SE83-F1
#
_entry.id   AF-A0A2P6SE83-F1
#
_cell.length_a   1.000
_cell.length_b   1.000
_cell.length_c   1.000
_cell.angle_alpha   90.00
_cell.angle_beta   90.00
_cell.angle_gamma   90.00
#
_symmetry.space_group_name_H-M   'P 1'
#
loop_
_entity.id
_entity.type
_entity.pdbx_description
1 polymer ?
#
loop_
_entity_poly.entity_id
_entity_poly.type
_entity_poly.pdbx_seq_one_letter_code
_entity_poly.pdbx_strand_id
1 'polypeptide(L)' 'MKVWDRSIRVLVKIGGFEAIHKQEKIIEASYGVMIARVDLVVEIPLQEKITQVCGQLNNQVFVAFNYLNT' A
#
# COMPACT_ATOMS: atom_id res chain seq x y z
N MET A 1 -22.95 -10.36 -12.78
CA MET A 1 -21.55 -10.50 -12.29
C MET A 1 -20.72 -9.46 -13.05
N LYS A 2 -20.22 -8.41 -12.38
CA LYS A 2 -19.41 -7.37 -13.07
C LYS A 2 -18.06 -7.99 -13.44
N VAL A 3 -17.81 -8.14 -14.74
CA VAL A 3 -16.51 -8.55 -15.27
C VAL A 3 -15.63 -7.31 -15.21
N TRP A 4 -14.64 -7.30 -14.32
CA TRP A 4 -13.62 -6.25 -14.31
C TRP A 4 -12.72 -6.47 -15.53
N ASP A 5 -12.50 -5.41 -16.30
CA ASP A 5 -11.54 -5.45 -17.40
C ASP A 5 -10.16 -5.83 -16.85
N ARG A 6 -9.46 -6.77 -17.51
CA ARG A 6 -8.10 -7.19 -17.11
C ARG A 6 -7.08 -6.05 -17.23
N SER A 7 -7.44 -4.94 -17.88
CA SER A 7 -6.65 -3.71 -17.92
C SER A 7 -6.65 -2.94 -16.60
N ILE A 8 -7.60 -3.22 -15.69
CA ILE A 8 -7.73 -2.51 -14.42
C ILE A 8 -6.65 -3.00 -13.47
N ARG A 9 -5.78 -2.07 -13.08
CA ARG A 9 -4.68 -2.33 -12.16
C ARG A 9 -5.12 -2.01 -10.73
N VAL A 10 -4.95 -2.98 -9.84
CA VAL A 10 -5.39 -2.88 -8.45
C VAL A 10 -4.22 -2.48 -7.57
N LEU A 11 -4.36 -1.33 -6.92
CA LEU A 11 -3.47 -0.89 -5.85
C LEU A 11 -4.08 -1.29 -4.51
N VAL A 12 -3.26 -1.82 -3.61
CA VAL A 12 -3.69 -2.20 -2.26
C VAL A 12 -3.36 -1.11 -1.26
N LYS A 13 -4.33 -0.74 -0.42
CA LYS A 13 -4.11 0.18 0.69
C LYS A 13 -3.64 -0.59 1.92
N ILE A 14 -2.44 -0.32 2.41
CA ILE A 14 -1.98 -0.86 3.69
C ILE A 14 -2.39 0.14 4.78
N GLY A 15 -3.22 -0.33 5.71
CA GLY A 15 -3.97 0.50 6.66
C GLY A 15 -3.99 0.00 8.11
N GLY A 16 -3.86 -1.32 8.31
CA GLY A 16 -4.12 -1.96 9.60
C GLY A 16 -3.04 -2.96 10.01
N PHE A 17 -3.00 -3.28 11.31
CA PHE A 17 -1.97 -4.12 11.91
C PHE A 17 -1.80 -5.50 11.25
N GLU A 18 -2.92 -6.12 10.85
CA GLU A 18 -2.91 -7.39 10.14
C GLU A 18 -2.30 -7.27 8.74
N ALA A 19 -2.62 -6.19 8.01
CA ALA A 19 -2.09 -5.94 6.68
C ALA A 19 -0.57 -5.70 6.72
N ILE A 20 -0.07 -5.07 7.78
CA ILE A 20 1.36 -4.87 8.03
C ILE A 20 2.06 -6.22 8.26
N HIS A 21 1.47 -7.11 9.07
CA HIS A 21 2.03 -8.45 9.31
C HIS A 21 2.02 -9.35 8.07
N LYS A 22 1.09 -9.13 7.15
CA LYS A 22 0.94 -9.90 5.90
C LYS A 22 1.41 -9.13 4.66
N GLN A 23 2.18 -8.05 4.85
CA GLN A 23 2.47 -7.09 3.80
C GLN A 23 3.13 -7.73 2.56
N GLU A 24 4.06 -8.67 2.72
CA GLU A 24 4.76 -9.32 1.60
C GLU A 24 3.78 -10.02 0.66
N LYS A 25 2.93 -10.90 1.19
CA LYS A 25 1.92 -11.63 0.41
C LYS A 25 0.92 -10.69 -0.26
N ILE A 26 0.57 -9.59 0.42
CA ILE A 26 -0.34 -8.57 -0.10
C ILE A 26 0.32 -7.81 -1.26
N ILE A 27 1.59 -7.43 -1.10
CA ILE A 27 2.39 -6.73 -2.11
C ILE A 27 2.54 -7.62 -3.35
N GLU A 28 2.94 -8.88 -3.18
CA GLU A 28 3.10 -9.83 -4.28
C GLU A 28 1.81 -10.05 -5.09
N ALA A 29 0.65 -10.00 -4.44
CA ALA A 29 -0.65 -10.16 -5.08
C ALA A 29 -1.22 -8.86 -5.69
N SER A 30 -0.49 -7.74 -5.60
CA SER A 30 -0.97 -6.42 -6.00
C SER A 30 -0.14 -5.80 -7.12
N TYR A 31 -0.74 -4.90 -7.90
CA TYR A 31 0.02 -4.14 -8.90
C TYR A 31 0.86 -3.01 -8.26
N GLY A 32 0.57 -2.66 -7.02
CA GLY A 32 1.20 -1.58 -6.28
C GLY A 32 0.52 -1.34 -4.94
N VAL A 33 1.21 -0.57 -4.09
CA VAL A 33 0.77 -0.24 -2.73
C VAL A 33 0.44 1.23 -2.63
N MET A 34 -0.64 1.55 -1.92
CA MET A 34 -0.91 2.89 -1.40
C MET A 34 -0.74 2.89 0.12
N ILE A 35 0.16 3.75 0.62
CA ILE A 35 0.36 4.00 2.04
C ILE A 35 -0.39 5.28 2.40
N ALA A 36 -1.51 5.16 3.12
CA ALA A 36 -2.27 6.32 3.56
C ALA A 36 -1.90 6.65 5.02
N ARG A 37 -1.04 7.65 5.22
CA ARG A 37 -0.40 7.93 6.51
C ARG A 37 -1.40 8.25 7.64
N VAL A 38 -2.55 8.85 7.30
CA VAL A 38 -3.62 9.22 8.27
C VAL A 38 -4.36 7.98 8.77
N ASP A 39 -4.66 7.02 7.89
CA ASP A 39 -5.38 5.79 8.27
C ASP A 39 -4.53 4.84 9.10
N LEU A 40 -3.23 4.88 8.85
CA LEU A 40 -2.27 3.98 9.44
C LEU A 40 -1.80 4.45 10.83
N VAL A 41 -2.08 5.70 11.24
CA VAL A 41 -1.45 6.36 12.41
C VAL A 41 0.05 6.02 12.45
N VAL A 42 0.68 5.97 11.27
CA VAL A 42 1.92 5.21 11.11
C VAL A 42 3.09 6.01 11.64
N GLU A 43 3.78 5.42 12.61
CA GLU A 43 5.12 5.83 12.96
C GLU A 43 6.01 5.68 11.72
N ILE A 44 6.84 6.70 11.43
CA ILE A 44 7.75 6.77 10.28
C ILE A 44 8.47 5.42 9.96
N PRO A 45 8.94 4.63 10.94
CA PRO A 45 9.62 3.35 10.68
C PRO A 45 8.80 2.33 9.88
N LEU A 46 7.47 2.35 10.02
CA LEU A 46 6.62 1.38 9.34
C LEU A 46 6.46 1.67 7.84
N GLN A 47 6.40 2.95 7.48
CA GLN A 47 6.36 3.38 6.09
C GLN A 47 7.63 2.97 5.36
N GLU A 48 8.80 3.20 5.98
CA GLU A 48 10.08 2.83 5.42
C GLU A 48 10.17 1.32 5.19
N LYS A 49 9.70 0.52 6.15
CA LYS A 49 9.64 -0.94 6.02
C LYS A 49 8.77 -1.38 4.83
N ILE A 50 7.56 -0.83 4.68
CA ILE A 50 6.68 -1.16 3.53
C ILE A 50 7.35 -0.75 2.22
N THR A 51 7.95 0.44 2.18
CA THR A 51 8.64 0.98 0.99
C THR A 51 9.82 0.11 0.59
N GLN A 52 10.61 -0.34 1.57
CA GLN A 52 11.74 -1.25 1.36
C GLN A 52 11.28 -2.58 0.76
N VAL A 53 10.25 -3.21 1.33
CA VAL A 53 9.71 -4.48 0.83
C VAL A 53 9.18 -4.33 -0.60
N CYS A 54 8.47 -3.23 -0.90
CA CYS A 54 8.01 -2.98 -2.26
C CYS A 54 9.18 -2.80 -3.24
N GLY A 55 10.25 -2.11 -2.84
CA GLY A 55 11.48 -1.98 -3.64
C GLY A 55 12.14 -3.33 -3.93
N GLN A 56 12.19 -4.24 -2.95
CA GLN A 56 12.71 -5.59 -3.13
C GLN A 56 11.86 -6.44 -4.09
N LEU A 57 10.55 -6.22 -4.08
CA LEU A 57 9.59 -6.94 -4.94
C LEU A 57 9.33 -6.24 -6.28
N ASN A 58 10.07 -5.18 -6.59
CA ASN A 58 9.90 -4.34 -7.79
C ASN A 58 8.44 -3.85 -7.96
N ASN A 59 7.78 -3.54 -6.85
CA ASN A 59 6.39 -3.10 -6.82
C ASN A 59 6.28 -1.58 -6.62
N GLN A 60 5.30 -0.93 -7.26
CA GLN A 60 5.13 0.52 -7.17
C GLN A 60 4.54 0.94 -5.82
N VAL A 61 5.04 2.03 -5.25
CA VAL A 61 4.57 2.59 -3.97
C VAL A 61 4.06 4.00 -4.16
N PHE A 62 2.83 4.24 -3.73
CA PHE A 62 2.18 5.54 -3.67
C PHE A 62 2.01 5.95 -2.21
N VAL A 63 2.66 7.02 -1.78
CA VAL A 63 2.47 7.55 -0.41
C VAL A 63 1.46 8.69 -0.48
N ALA A 64 0.32 8.51 0.18
CA ALA A 64 -0.74 9.51 0.28
C ALA A 64 -0.75 10.13 1.67
N PHE A 65 -0.76 11.46 1.73
CA PHE A 65 -0.92 12.27 2.93
C PHE A 65 -1.99 13.33 2.66
N ASN A 66 -2.93 13.51 3.60
CA ASN A 66 -3.90 14.62 3.50
C ASN A 66 -3.18 15.92 3.84
N TYR A 67 -2.61 16.59 2.82
CA TYR A 67 -1.93 17.88 3.00
C TYR A 67 -2.90 19.07 3.04
N LEU A 68 -4.14 18.92 2.55
CA LEU A 68 -5.05 20.04 2.26
C LEU A 68 -6.19 20.26 3.29
N ASN A 69 -6.03 19.84 4.54
CA ASN A 69 -6.92 20.30 5.61
C ASN A 69 -6.36 21.59 6.23
N THR A 70 -6.58 22.71 5.55
CA THR A 70 -6.43 24.08 6.09
C THR A 70 -7.78 24.75 6.22
#